data_AF-A0A965K9J6-F1
#
_entry.id   AF-A0A965K9J6-F1
#
_cell.length_a   1.000
_cell.length_b   1.000
_cell.length_c   1.000
_cell.angle_alpha   90.00
_cell.angle_beta   90.00
_cell.angle_gamma   90.00
#
_symmetry.space_group_name_H-M   'P 1'
#
loop_
_entity.id
_entity.type
_entity.pdbx_description
1 polymer ?
#
loop_
_entity_poly.entity_id
_entity_poly.type
_entity_poly.pdbx_seq_one_letter_code
_entity_poly.pdbx_strand_id
1 'polypeptide(L)'
;ETRQEICALGCPRDLSFIPHIEKGQLWIYVGTQAGLARLAAVETDPASKDAYRKGLAVNAQFALPAVETHAQFDNADQKVFGHARWREVYATWFPQKTQEDARRLSEIIDRKKAGTRKYFESTWMRNPLAGAAIVALAGDQSGHAAVLKAVSHYDYAKLNMAELFFAEVAYYALPEVK
;
A
#
# COMPACT_ATOMS: atom_id res chain seq x y z
N GLU A 1 -0.27 -7.01 -27.26
CA GLU A 1 -0.72 -6.12 -26.18
C GLU A 1 -0.51 -4.68 -26.60
N THR A 2 -1.60 -3.93 -26.76
CA THR A 2 -1.57 -2.47 -26.96
C THR A 2 -1.35 -1.75 -25.63
N ARG A 3 -1.03 -0.45 -25.67
CA ARG A 3 -0.87 0.36 -24.46
C ARG A 3 -2.18 0.41 -23.65
N GLN A 4 -3.32 0.51 -24.34
CA GLN A 4 -4.65 0.51 -23.73
C GLN A 4 -4.97 -0.82 -23.05
N GLU A 5 -4.65 -1.95 -23.70
CA GLU A 5 -4.84 -3.28 -23.13
C GLU A 5 -4.05 -3.44 -21.82
N ILE A 6 -2.79 -2.99 -21.80
CA ILE A 6 -1.95 -3.06 -20.58
C ILE A 6 -2.58 -2.27 -19.43
N CYS A 7 -3.04 -1.04 -19.67
CA CYS A 7 -3.71 -0.25 -18.63
C CYS A 7 -5.00 -0.89 -18.13
N ALA A 8 -5.78 -1.51 -19.02
CA ALA A 8 -7.06 -2.14 -18.69
C ALA A 8 -6.94 -3.44 -17.87
N LEU A 9 -5.78 -4.11 -17.91
CA LEU A 9 -5.53 -5.35 -17.16
C LEU A 9 -5.31 -5.10 -15.65
N GLY A 10 -4.77 -3.93 -15.29
CA GLY A 10 -4.52 -3.56 -13.90
C GLY A 10 -3.43 -4.38 -13.18
N CYS A 11 -3.29 -4.15 -11.87
CA CYS A 11 -2.37 -4.79 -10.95
C CYS A 11 -2.44 -6.32 -10.94
N PRO A 12 -3.60 -6.99 -11.13
CA PRO A 12 -3.65 -8.45 -11.21
C PRO A 12 -2.76 -9.04 -12.30
N ARG A 13 -2.44 -8.28 -13.36
CA ARG A 13 -1.49 -8.70 -14.38
C ARG A 13 -0.12 -9.06 -13.79
N ASP A 14 0.29 -8.36 -12.74
CA ASP A 14 1.63 -8.52 -12.19
C ASP A 14 1.77 -9.72 -11.26
N LEU A 15 0.69 -10.45 -10.97
CA LEU A 15 0.70 -11.63 -10.10
C LEU A 15 1.66 -12.74 -10.57
N SER A 16 1.90 -12.86 -11.89
CA SER A 16 2.87 -13.82 -12.42
C SER A 16 4.32 -13.44 -12.13
N PHE A 17 4.60 -12.16 -11.88
CA PHE A 17 5.93 -11.64 -11.59
C PHE A 17 6.13 -11.34 -10.10
N ILE A 18 5.05 -10.99 -9.41
CA ILE A 18 5.00 -10.64 -7.99
C ILE A 18 3.90 -11.47 -7.32
N PRO A 19 4.13 -12.79 -7.14
CA PRO A 19 3.21 -13.61 -6.38
C PRO A 19 3.19 -13.06 -4.96
N HIS A 20 2.00 -12.74 -4.43
CA HIS A 20 1.77 -12.14 -3.09
C HIS A 20 1.76 -10.61 -3.03
N ILE A 21 1.65 -9.91 -4.16
CA ILE A 21 1.40 -8.47 -4.18
C ILE A 21 0.25 -8.06 -3.24
N GLU A 22 -0.83 -8.83 -3.23
CA GLU A 22 -2.05 -8.62 -2.43
C GLU A 22 -1.84 -8.81 -0.93
N LYS A 23 -0.76 -9.49 -0.52
CA LYS A 23 -0.48 -9.87 0.88
C LYS A 23 0.40 -8.88 1.63
N GLY A 24 0.63 -7.68 1.09
CA GLY A 24 1.46 -6.68 1.79
C GLY A 24 2.17 -5.66 0.92
N GLN A 25 2.03 -5.73 -0.41
CA GLN A 25 2.85 -4.95 -1.35
C GLN A 25 2.06 -3.98 -2.22
N LEU A 26 0.75 -3.83 -2.00
CA LEU A 26 -0.09 -2.87 -2.75
C LEU A 26 0.44 -1.42 -2.70
N TRP A 27 1.20 -1.08 -1.66
CA TRP A 27 1.80 0.24 -1.48
C TRP A 27 2.66 0.70 -2.67
N ILE A 28 3.30 -0.22 -3.41
CA ILE A 28 4.12 0.16 -4.58
C ILE A 28 3.27 0.62 -5.78
N TYR A 29 1.97 0.36 -5.77
CA TYR A 29 1.05 0.71 -6.86
C TYR A 29 0.29 2.01 -6.62
N VAL A 30 0.28 2.56 -5.40
CA VAL A 30 -0.51 3.77 -5.10
C VAL A 30 -0.15 4.94 -6.02
N GLY A 31 1.15 5.16 -6.26
CA GLY A 31 1.61 6.22 -7.17
C GLY A 31 1.20 5.99 -8.64
N THR A 32 1.25 4.73 -9.12
CA THR A 32 0.83 4.42 -10.50
C THR A 32 -0.68 4.53 -10.66
N GLN A 33 -1.46 4.23 -9.62
CA GLN A 33 -2.91 4.45 -9.61
C GLN A 33 -3.27 5.94 -9.63
N ALA A 34 -2.55 6.77 -8.87
CA ALA A 34 -2.75 8.23 -8.93
C ALA A 34 -2.47 8.77 -10.34
N GLY A 35 -1.41 8.29 -10.99
CA GLY A 35 -1.10 8.61 -12.38
C GLY A 35 -2.20 8.18 -13.35
N LEU A 36 -2.68 6.93 -13.24
CA LEU A 36 -3.75 6.41 -14.09
C LEU A 36 -5.08 7.15 -13.90
N ALA A 37 -5.43 7.48 -12.65
CA ALA A 37 -6.60 8.29 -12.32
C ALA A 37 -6.51 9.68 -12.96
N ARG A 38 -5.34 10.31 -12.90
CA ARG A 38 -5.12 11.61 -13.57
C ARG A 38 -5.23 11.50 -15.08
N LEU A 39 -4.64 10.47 -15.69
CA LEU A 39 -4.76 10.21 -17.13
C LEU A 39 -6.22 10.03 -17.53
N ALA A 40 -6.98 9.19 -16.82
CA ALA A 40 -8.41 8.98 -17.07
C ALA A 40 -9.25 10.26 -16.97
N ALA A 41 -8.88 11.18 -16.07
CA ALA A 41 -9.56 12.45 -15.88
C ALA A 41 -9.33 13.45 -17.03
N VAL A 42 -8.11 13.47 -17.59
CA VAL A 42 -7.74 14.43 -18.64
C VAL A 42 -7.83 13.86 -20.06
N GLU A 43 -8.00 12.55 -20.21
CA GLU A 43 -8.08 11.88 -21.52
C GLU A 43 -9.33 12.30 -22.30
N THR A 44 -9.09 12.60 -23.58
CA THR A 44 -10.09 13.04 -24.56
C THR A 44 -10.47 11.95 -25.55
N ASP A 45 -9.56 11.00 -25.84
CA ASP A 45 -9.86 9.84 -26.68
C ASP A 45 -10.77 8.85 -25.93
N PRO A 46 -11.99 8.56 -26.42
CA PRO A 46 -12.93 7.70 -25.70
C PRO A 46 -12.39 6.30 -25.43
N ALA A 47 -11.71 5.69 -26.40
CA ALA A 47 -11.20 4.32 -26.25
C ALA A 47 -10.12 4.22 -25.17
N SER A 48 -9.17 5.16 -25.15
CA SER A 48 -8.11 5.21 -24.14
C SER A 48 -8.67 5.54 -22.75
N LYS A 49 -9.64 6.46 -22.67
CA LYS A 49 -10.33 6.79 -21.42
C LYS A 49 -11.05 5.60 -20.81
N ASP A 50 -11.77 4.84 -21.63
CA ASP A 50 -12.47 3.64 -21.19
C ASP A 50 -11.50 2.56 -20.70
N ALA A 51 -10.36 2.40 -21.38
CA ALA A 51 -9.30 1.49 -20.95
C ALA A 51 -8.71 1.89 -19.59
N TYR A 52 -8.44 3.18 -19.37
CA TYR A 52 -7.92 3.67 -18.08
C TYR A 52 -8.93 3.47 -16.94
N ARG A 53 -10.21 3.78 -17.17
CA ARG A 53 -11.28 3.55 -16.18
C ARG A 53 -11.48 2.07 -15.88
N LYS A 54 -11.41 1.21 -16.90
CA LYS A 54 -11.46 -0.24 -16.70
C LYS A 54 -10.30 -0.72 -15.82
N GLY A 55 -9.08 -0.23 -16.06
CA GLY A 55 -7.93 -0.53 -15.21
C GLY A 55 -8.13 -0.12 -13.76
N LEU A 56 -8.61 1.10 -13.53
CA LEU A 56 -8.93 1.60 -12.18
C LEU A 56 -9.98 0.73 -11.48
N ALA A 57 -11.04 0.35 -12.17
CA ALA A 57 -12.09 -0.51 -11.63
C ALA A 57 -11.56 -1.90 -11.26
N VAL A 58 -10.74 -2.51 -12.12
CA VAL A 58 -10.07 -3.79 -11.84
C VAL A 58 -9.17 -3.67 -10.61
N ASN A 59 -8.42 -2.58 -10.49
CA ASN A 59 -7.50 -2.34 -9.37
C ASN A 59 -8.23 -2.13 -8.05
N ALA A 60 -9.35 -1.40 -8.06
CA ALA A 60 -10.20 -1.24 -6.89
C ALA A 60 -10.76 -2.58 -6.41
N GLN A 61 -11.32 -3.40 -7.33
CA GLN A 61 -11.83 -4.73 -6.98
C GLN A 61 -10.74 -5.64 -6.42
N PHE A 62 -9.53 -5.58 -7.00
CA PHE A 62 -8.39 -6.37 -6.55
C PHE A 62 -7.88 -5.93 -5.17
N ALA A 63 -7.88 -4.63 -4.87
CA ALA A 63 -7.39 -4.07 -3.63
C ALA A 63 -8.39 -4.18 -2.47
N LEU A 64 -9.69 -4.28 -2.74
CA LEU A 64 -10.76 -4.25 -1.74
C LEU A 64 -10.56 -5.28 -0.60
N PRO A 65 -10.20 -6.56 -0.85
CA PRO A 65 -9.95 -7.51 0.23
C PRO A 65 -8.84 -7.07 1.20
N ALA A 66 -7.81 -6.36 0.71
CA ALA A 66 -6.75 -5.84 1.57
C ALA A 66 -7.26 -4.72 2.48
N VAL A 67 -8.20 -3.88 2.00
CA VAL A 67 -8.82 -2.81 2.80
C VAL A 67 -9.49 -3.38 4.04
N GLU A 68 -10.26 -4.47 3.89
CA GLU A 68 -10.98 -5.11 4.99
C GLU A 68 -10.06 -5.67 6.08
N THR A 69 -8.78 -5.90 5.78
CA THR A 69 -7.82 -6.39 6.77
C THR A 69 -7.40 -5.34 7.81
N HIS A 70 -7.83 -4.07 7.68
CA HIS A 70 -7.67 -3.04 8.73
C HIS A 70 -8.20 -3.51 10.08
N ALA A 71 -9.29 -4.31 10.07
CA ALA A 71 -9.96 -4.79 11.27
C ALA A 71 -9.08 -5.72 12.14
N GLN A 72 -7.96 -6.22 11.60
CA GLN A 72 -6.99 -7.03 12.35
C GLN A 72 -6.00 -6.17 13.16
N PHE A 73 -5.98 -4.86 12.95
CA PHE A 73 -5.12 -3.95 13.70
C PHE A 73 -5.72 -3.65 15.08
N ASP A 74 -5.08 -4.12 16.13
CA ASP A 74 -5.39 -3.74 17.52
C ASP A 74 -4.64 -2.46 17.92
N ASN A 75 -5.39 -1.38 18.17
CA ASN A 75 -4.83 -0.09 18.64
C ASN A 75 -4.23 -0.16 20.06
N ALA A 76 -4.55 -1.21 20.83
CA ALA A 76 -3.97 -1.44 22.15
C ALA A 76 -2.67 -2.26 22.11
N ASP A 77 -2.28 -2.79 20.94
CA ASP A 77 -1.09 -3.62 20.80
C ASP A 77 0.19 -2.89 21.24
N GLN A 78 1.01 -3.58 22.03
CA GLN A 78 2.25 -3.05 22.63
C GLN A 78 3.52 -3.69 22.03
N LYS A 79 3.46 -4.21 20.80
CA LYS A 79 4.66 -4.78 20.14
C LYS A 79 5.76 -3.73 20.02
N VAL A 80 7.00 -4.16 20.23
CA VAL A 80 8.18 -3.30 20.17
C VAL A 80 8.47 -2.89 18.73
N PHE A 81 8.65 -1.58 18.51
CA PHE A 81 9.21 -1.01 17.29
C PHE A 81 10.69 -0.66 17.47
N GLY A 82 11.56 -1.68 17.43
CA GLY A 82 13.00 -1.49 17.64
C GLY A 82 13.69 -0.76 16.50
N HIS A 83 13.09 -0.73 15.31
CA HIS A 83 13.67 -0.12 14.10
C HIS A 83 13.96 1.37 14.23
N ALA A 84 13.28 2.11 15.13
CA ALA A 84 13.63 3.50 15.44
C ALA A 84 15.06 3.63 16.02
N ARG A 85 15.55 2.58 16.70
CA ARG A 85 16.91 2.49 17.27
C ARG A 85 17.75 1.51 16.45
N TRP A 86 17.78 1.70 15.13
CA TRP A 86 18.37 0.74 14.19
C TRP A 86 19.83 0.35 14.52
N ARG A 87 20.64 1.25 15.10
CA ARG A 87 22.01 0.93 15.52
C ARG A 87 22.08 -0.17 16.59
N GLU A 88 21.09 -0.23 17.48
CA GLU A 88 21.00 -1.29 18.50
C GLU A 88 20.57 -2.62 17.89
N VAL A 89 19.73 -2.55 16.85
CA VAL A 89 19.22 -3.69 16.07
C VAL A 89 20.32 -4.29 15.16
N TYR A 90 21.22 -3.44 14.65
CA TYR A 90 22.39 -3.82 13.86
C TYR A 90 23.68 -3.61 14.66
N ALA A 91 23.77 -4.25 15.84
CA ALA A 91 24.89 -4.04 16.77
C ALA A 91 26.27 -4.38 16.17
N THR A 92 26.32 -5.26 15.18
CA THR A 92 27.54 -5.65 14.44
C THR A 92 27.60 -5.04 13.04
N TRP A 93 27.02 -3.84 12.87
CA TRP A 93 27.07 -3.10 11.61
C TRP A 93 28.52 -2.93 11.11
N PHE A 94 28.69 -3.01 9.80
CA PHE A 94 29.96 -2.80 9.10
C PHE A 94 29.69 -2.03 7.79
N PRO A 95 30.69 -1.45 7.10
CA PRO A 95 30.46 -0.79 5.80
C PRO A 95 30.14 -1.76 4.66
N GLN A 96 29.18 -1.44 3.79
CA GLN A 96 28.86 -2.22 2.57
C GLN A 96 29.59 -1.65 1.35
N LYS A 97 30.52 -2.39 0.75
CA LYS A 97 31.17 -2.00 -0.53
C LYS A 97 30.62 -2.75 -1.74
N THR A 98 29.91 -3.85 -1.49
CA THR A 98 29.37 -4.75 -2.50
C THR A 98 27.91 -5.13 -2.20
N GLN A 99 27.21 -5.68 -3.20
CA GLN A 99 25.88 -6.27 -3.02
C GLN A 99 25.90 -7.39 -1.97
N GLU A 100 26.97 -8.18 -1.93
CA GLU A 100 27.14 -9.28 -0.99
C GLU A 100 27.29 -8.76 0.45
N ASP A 101 27.99 -7.63 0.64
CA ASP A 101 28.04 -6.98 1.95
C ASP A 101 26.66 -6.50 2.40
N ALA A 102 25.85 -5.96 1.48
CA ALA A 102 24.49 -5.50 1.77
C ALA A 102 23.58 -6.67 2.16
N ARG A 103 23.69 -7.81 1.45
CA ARG A 103 22.99 -9.06 1.81
C ARG A 103 23.39 -9.51 3.21
N ARG A 104 24.69 -9.61 3.49
CA ARG A 104 25.20 -10.01 4.82
C ARG A 104 24.75 -9.05 5.92
N LEU A 105 24.75 -7.74 5.67
CA LEU A 105 24.21 -6.77 6.63
C LEU A 105 22.72 -7.03 6.92
N SER A 106 21.92 -7.34 5.91
CA SER A 106 20.48 -7.58 6.08
C SER A 106 20.17 -8.81 6.96
N GLU A 107 21.09 -9.78 7.03
CA GLU A 107 20.93 -11.04 7.75
C GLU A 107 21.35 -10.97 9.22
N ILE A 108 22.23 -10.03 9.60
CA ILE A 108 22.74 -9.90 10.98
C ILE A 108 21.79 -9.16 11.94
N ILE A 109 20.56 -8.89 11.51
CA ILE A 109 19.56 -8.18 12.30
C ILE A 109 19.25 -8.91 13.62
N ASP A 110 19.34 -8.21 14.76
CA ASP A 110 18.84 -8.71 16.04
C ASP A 110 17.31 -8.62 16.06
N ARG A 111 16.65 -9.73 15.69
CA ARG A 111 15.18 -9.80 15.61
C ARG A 111 14.48 -9.59 16.95
N LYS A 112 15.13 -9.93 18.06
CA LYS A 112 14.56 -9.72 19.40
C LYS A 112 14.49 -8.23 19.71
N LYS A 113 15.55 -7.48 19.39
CA LYS A 113 15.57 -6.01 19.55
C LYS A 113 14.70 -5.31 18.53
N ALA A 114 14.70 -5.78 17.26
CA ALA A 114 13.88 -5.21 16.20
C ALA A 114 12.38 -5.27 16.55
N GLY A 115 11.97 -6.34 17.23
CA GLY A 115 10.58 -6.59 17.57
C GLY A 115 9.73 -6.90 16.32
N THR A 116 8.41 -6.93 16.51
CA THR A 116 7.46 -7.34 15.46
C THR A 116 6.53 -6.21 15.02
N ARG A 117 6.65 -5.01 15.59
CA ARG A 117 5.75 -3.89 15.31
C ARG A 117 5.83 -3.41 13.85
N LYS A 118 7.03 -3.41 13.25
CA LYS A 118 7.18 -3.04 11.83
C LYS A 118 6.38 -3.99 10.92
N TYR A 119 6.47 -5.29 11.17
CA TYR A 119 5.70 -6.28 10.40
C TYR A 119 4.21 -6.12 10.66
N PHE A 120 3.81 -5.94 11.92
CA PHE A 120 2.42 -5.69 12.30
C PHE A 120 1.81 -4.48 11.59
N GLU A 121 2.48 -3.33 11.63
CA GLU A 121 2.03 -2.12 10.91
C GLU A 121 2.10 -2.29 9.39
N SER A 122 3.11 -2.98 8.85
CA SER A 122 3.18 -3.25 7.41
C SER A 122 1.99 -4.08 6.90
N THR A 123 1.57 -5.08 7.67
CA THR A 123 0.51 -6.03 7.29
C THR A 123 -0.87 -5.45 7.52
N TRP A 124 -1.11 -4.85 8.69
CA TRP A 124 -2.46 -4.48 9.14
C TRP A 124 -2.73 -2.97 9.15
N MET A 125 -1.75 -2.13 8.79
CA MET A 125 -1.96 -0.69 8.58
C MET A 125 -1.58 -0.26 7.17
N ARG A 126 -0.32 -0.44 6.76
CA ARG A 126 0.17 0.01 5.45
C ARG A 126 -0.58 -0.67 4.31
N ASN A 127 -0.72 -2.00 4.33
CA ASN A 127 -1.37 -2.72 3.23
C ASN A 127 -2.86 -2.36 3.09
N PRO A 128 -3.67 -2.33 4.17
CA PRO A 128 -5.05 -1.83 4.10
C PRO A 128 -5.16 -0.39 3.63
N LEU A 129 -4.32 0.54 4.15
CA LEU A 129 -4.38 1.95 3.75
C LEU A 129 -3.94 2.15 2.30
N ALA A 130 -2.95 1.41 1.82
CA ALA A 130 -2.58 1.39 0.41
C ALA A 130 -3.73 0.86 -0.47
N GLY A 131 -4.40 -0.21 -0.04
CA GLY A 131 -5.60 -0.70 -0.71
C GLY A 131 -6.71 0.36 -0.72
N ALA A 132 -6.90 1.06 0.38
CA ALA A 132 -7.92 2.11 0.51
C ALA A 132 -7.65 3.27 -0.44
N ALA A 133 -6.37 3.67 -0.58
CA ALA A 133 -5.96 4.67 -1.55
C ALA A 133 -6.23 4.23 -2.99
N ILE A 134 -5.93 2.98 -3.35
CA ILE A 134 -6.21 2.42 -4.68
C ILE A 134 -7.71 2.42 -4.98
N VAL A 135 -8.53 2.00 -4.01
CA VAL A 135 -10.00 1.98 -4.14
C VAL A 135 -10.55 3.40 -4.30
N ALA A 136 -10.11 4.34 -3.47
CA ALA A 136 -10.57 5.74 -3.55
C ALA A 136 -10.19 6.40 -4.89
N LEU A 137 -8.97 6.17 -5.38
CA LEU A 137 -8.47 6.73 -6.64
C LEU A 137 -9.24 6.22 -7.88
N ALA A 138 -9.95 5.09 -7.78
CA ALA A 138 -10.81 4.63 -8.86
C ALA A 138 -12.05 5.51 -9.06
N GLY A 139 -12.44 6.30 -8.05
CA GLY A 139 -13.53 7.27 -8.14
C GLY A 139 -14.95 6.68 -8.18
N ASP A 140 -15.08 5.37 -7.97
CA ASP A 140 -16.37 4.69 -7.79
C ASP A 140 -16.84 4.77 -6.33
N GLN A 141 -18.16 4.87 -6.13
CA GLN A 141 -18.77 4.91 -4.79
C GLN A 141 -18.81 3.54 -4.11
N SER A 142 -18.68 2.43 -4.85
CA SER A 142 -18.87 1.08 -4.28
C SER A 142 -17.93 0.75 -3.11
N GLY A 143 -16.69 1.29 -3.12
CA GLY A 143 -15.70 1.09 -2.06
C GLY A 143 -15.68 2.15 -0.96
N HIS A 144 -16.52 3.20 -1.06
CA HIS A 144 -16.43 4.37 -0.18
C HIS A 144 -16.56 4.01 1.31
N ALA A 145 -17.57 3.22 1.67
CA ALA A 145 -17.79 2.81 3.05
C ALA A 145 -16.60 2.02 3.63
N ALA A 146 -16.00 1.11 2.84
CA ALA A 146 -14.84 0.33 3.24
C ALA A 146 -13.60 1.22 3.46
N VAL A 147 -13.38 2.18 2.55
CA VAL A 147 -12.29 3.17 2.68
C VAL A 147 -12.46 3.99 3.96
N LEU A 148 -13.64 4.59 4.20
CA LEU A 148 -13.90 5.39 5.39
C LEU A 148 -13.70 4.60 6.67
N LYS A 149 -14.17 3.35 6.70
CA LYS A 149 -14.00 2.46 7.85
C LYS A 149 -12.51 2.18 8.13
N ALA A 150 -11.72 1.90 7.09
CA ALA A 150 -10.30 1.65 7.24
C ALA A 150 -9.53 2.91 7.71
N VAL A 151 -9.74 4.07 7.09
CA VAL A 151 -9.03 5.31 7.49
C VAL A 151 -9.45 5.81 8.87
N SER A 152 -10.65 5.47 9.33
CA SER A 152 -11.12 5.90 10.67
C SER A 152 -10.72 4.93 11.79
N HIS A 153 -10.08 3.80 11.47
CA HIS A 153 -9.82 2.72 12.43
C HIS A 153 -8.60 2.98 13.33
N TYR A 154 -7.57 3.66 12.82
CA TYR A 154 -6.27 3.73 13.48
C TYR A 154 -6.15 4.89 14.48
N ASP A 155 -5.50 4.62 15.62
CA ASP A 155 -4.97 5.67 16.50
C ASP A 155 -3.65 6.18 15.92
N TYR A 156 -3.76 7.21 15.06
CA TYR A 156 -2.63 7.78 14.33
C TYR A 156 -1.52 8.31 15.24
N ALA A 157 -1.81 8.65 16.50
CA ALA A 157 -0.79 9.10 17.46
C ALA A 157 0.14 7.96 17.92
N LYS A 158 -0.20 6.70 17.63
CA LYS A 158 0.56 5.50 18.05
C LYS A 158 1.21 4.72 16.92
N LEU A 159 1.07 5.16 15.68
CA LEU A 159 1.72 4.53 14.52
C LEU A 159 3.18 4.94 14.44
N ASN A 160 4.04 4.01 14.03
CA ASN A 160 5.48 4.24 13.91
C ASN A 160 5.92 4.43 12.45
N MET A 161 5.24 3.77 11.52
CA MET A 161 5.57 3.78 10.10
C MET A 161 4.97 5.00 9.40
N ALA A 162 5.82 5.73 8.67
CA ALA A 162 5.44 6.93 7.92
C ALA A 162 4.40 6.62 6.83
N GLU A 163 4.33 5.37 6.35
CA GLU A 163 3.35 4.92 5.37
C GLU A 163 1.88 5.05 5.82
N LEU A 164 1.61 5.52 7.05
CA LEU A 164 0.30 6.03 7.45
C LEU A 164 -0.24 7.13 6.52
N PHE A 165 0.61 7.83 5.76
CA PHE A 165 0.20 8.87 4.81
C PHE A 165 -0.76 8.36 3.72
N PHE A 166 -0.82 7.04 3.47
CA PHE A 166 -1.83 6.48 2.56
C PHE A 166 -3.27 6.72 3.01
N ALA A 167 -3.49 6.95 4.31
CA ALA A 167 -4.79 7.40 4.81
C ALA A 167 -5.19 8.76 4.22
N GLU A 168 -4.26 9.72 4.16
CA GLU A 168 -4.54 11.03 3.55
C GLU A 168 -4.80 10.88 2.04
N VAL A 169 -3.99 10.07 1.35
CA VAL A 169 -4.20 9.81 -0.09
C VAL A 169 -5.61 9.26 -0.33
N ALA A 170 -6.04 8.29 0.48
CA ALA A 170 -7.37 7.71 0.37
C ALA A 170 -8.46 8.74 0.69
N TYR A 171 -8.34 9.45 1.81
CA TYR A 171 -9.33 10.42 2.26
C TYR A 171 -9.56 11.55 1.26
N TYR A 172 -8.48 12.16 0.73
CA TYR A 172 -8.60 13.25 -0.24
C TYR A 172 -8.98 12.79 -1.65
N ALA A 173 -8.84 11.50 -1.96
CA ALA A 173 -9.27 10.94 -3.24
C ALA A 173 -10.77 10.57 -3.25
N LEU A 174 -11.41 10.45 -2.09
CA LEU A 174 -12.83 10.16 -2.01
C LEU A 174 -13.65 11.31 -2.64
N PRO A 175 -14.59 11.02 -3.54
CA PRO A 175 -15.49 12.03 -4.07
C PRO A 175 -16.38 12.58 -2.94
N GLU A 176 -16.67 13.88 -2.98
CA GLU A 176 -17.65 14.49 -2.07
C GLU A 176 -18.99 13.75 -2.18
N VAL A 177 -19.59 13.41 -1.03
CA VAL A 177 -20.95 12.87 -1.00
C VAL A 177 -21.89 14.00 -1.39
N LYS A 178 -22.52 13.89 -2.56
CA LYS A 178 -23.56 14.80 -3.03
C LYS A 178 -24.90 14.53 -2.37
#